data_AF-A0A1S2PFU8-F1
#
_entry.id   AF-A0A1S2PFU8-F1
#
_cell.length_a   1.000
_cell.length_b   1.000
_cell.length_c   1.000
_cell.angle_alpha   90.00
_cell.angle_beta   90.00
_cell.angle_gamma   90.00
#
_symmetry.space_group_name_H-M   'P 1'
#
loop_
_entity.id
_entity.type
_entity.pdbx_description
1 polymer ?
#
loop_
_entity_poly.entity_id
_entity_poly.type
_entity_poly.pdbx_seq_one_letter_code
_entity_poly.pdbx_strand_id
1 'polypeptide(L)'
;MPDQGQVMTARTLPKGWKWFQSAADSMTESHWYATAPYDVEAVRKLSGFNDDAPMSEQISHPAWNLDRTVSAQSWNALRLEVGEQIKLYQKLISGGKA
;
A
#
# COMPACT_ATOMS: atom_id res chain seq x y z
N MET A 1 -39.43 -7.44 13.30
CA MET A 1 -38.95 -6.11 12.87
C MET A 1 -37.89 -6.34 11.81
N PRO A 2 -38.04 -5.85 10.57
CA PRO A 2 -36.96 -5.93 9.59
C PRO A 2 -35.97 -4.79 9.85
N ASP A 3 -34.74 -5.14 10.22
CA ASP A 3 -33.63 -4.22 10.42
C ASP A 3 -33.24 -3.60 9.07
N GLN A 4 -33.37 -2.28 8.98
CA GLN A 4 -33.08 -1.53 7.77
C GLN A 4 -31.57 -1.33 7.62
N GLY A 5 -31.03 -1.86 6.54
CA GLY A 5 -30.11 -1.11 5.69
C GLY A 5 -28.77 -0.71 6.30
N GLN A 6 -27.85 -1.67 6.42
CA GLN A 6 -26.47 -1.37 6.03
C GLN A 6 -26.24 -2.02 4.68
N VAL A 7 -26.33 -1.20 3.64
CA VAL A 7 -25.58 -1.44 2.41
C VAL A 7 -24.13 -1.56 2.88
N MET A 8 -23.63 -2.80 3.01
CA MET A 8 -22.19 -3.03 3.08
C MET A 8 -21.66 -2.45 1.77
N THR A 9 -21.28 -1.17 1.81
CA THR A 9 -20.49 -0.56 0.74
C THR A 9 -19.32 -1.49 0.61
N ALA A 10 -19.28 -2.24 -0.51
CA ALA A 10 -18.29 -3.26 -0.72
C ALA A 10 -16.94 -2.68 -0.32
N ARG A 11 -16.25 -3.32 0.64
CA ARG A 11 -14.93 -2.91 1.10
C ARG A 11 -13.96 -3.07 -0.07
N THR A 12 -13.97 -2.11 -0.99
CA THR A 12 -13.20 -2.15 -2.21
C THR A 12 -12.02 -1.22 -2.08
N LEU A 13 -10.82 -1.77 -2.26
CA LEU A 13 -9.65 -0.96 -2.55
C LEU A 13 -9.71 -0.49 -4.01
N PRO A 14 -8.88 0.51 -4.37
CA PRO A 14 -8.69 0.91 -5.76
C PRO A 14 -8.35 -0.27 -6.68
N LYS A 15 -8.68 -0.14 -7.96
CA LYS A 15 -8.57 -1.23 -8.95
C LYS A 15 -7.21 -1.94 -8.89
N GLY A 16 -7.26 -3.27 -8.81
CA GLY A 16 -6.09 -4.15 -8.83
C GLY A 16 -5.50 -4.45 -7.45
N TRP A 17 -5.77 -3.64 -6.42
CA TRP A 17 -5.34 -3.95 -5.07
C TRP A 17 -6.12 -5.13 -4.50
N LYS A 18 -5.38 -6.09 -3.93
CA LYS A 18 -5.94 -7.23 -3.22
C LYS A 18 -5.80 -7.01 -1.73
N TRP A 19 -6.78 -7.46 -0.94
CA TRP A 19 -6.72 -7.34 0.51
C TRP A 19 -7.12 -8.63 1.20
N PHE A 20 -6.65 -8.79 2.44
CA PHE A 20 -7.11 -9.81 3.37
C PHE A 20 -7.03 -9.28 4.80
N GLN A 21 -7.77 -9.91 5.71
CA GLN A 21 -7.69 -9.67 7.15
C GLN A 21 -7.08 -10.92 7.79
N SER A 22 -6.07 -10.78 8.64
CA SER A 22 -5.60 -11.89 9.45
C SER A 22 -6.62 -12.25 10.53
N ALA A 23 -6.71 -13.54 10.84
CA ALA A 23 -7.42 -13.98 12.03
C ALA A 23 -6.75 -13.35 13.26
N ALA A 24 -7.57 -12.87 14.21
CA ALA A 24 -7.05 -12.58 15.54
C ALA A 24 -6.69 -13.91 16.21
N ASP A 25 -5.62 -13.92 16.98
CA ASP A 25 -5.30 -15.01 17.91
C ASP A 25 -5.23 -14.43 19.33
N SER A 26 -5.15 -15.31 20.33
CA SER A 26 -4.95 -15.05 21.76
C SER A 26 -3.86 -14.01 22.07
N MET A 27 -2.88 -13.83 21.18
CA MET A 27 -1.74 -12.91 21.36
C MET A 27 -1.75 -11.69 20.43
N THR A 28 -2.54 -11.69 19.36
CA THR A 28 -2.45 -10.66 18.31
C THR A 28 -3.81 -10.26 17.78
N GLU A 29 -4.07 -8.95 17.77
CA GLU A 29 -5.24 -8.39 17.13
C GLU A 29 -5.26 -8.69 15.62
N SER A 30 -6.46 -8.77 15.03
CA SER A 30 -6.61 -8.87 13.59
C SER A 30 -5.98 -7.68 12.89
N HIS A 31 -5.16 -7.94 11.88
CA HIS A 31 -4.56 -6.92 11.03
C HIS A 31 -5.13 -7.03 9.62
N TRP A 32 -5.24 -5.89 8.97
CA TRP A 32 -5.58 -5.78 7.57
C TRP A 32 -4.32 -5.67 6.74
N TYR A 33 -4.33 -6.31 5.58
CA TYR A 33 -3.22 -6.27 4.62
C TYR A 33 -3.76 -5.94 3.24
N ALA A 34 -2.97 -5.20 2.47
CA ALA A 34 -3.27 -4.88 1.08
C ALA A 34 -2.01 -5.00 0.22
N THR A 35 -2.13 -5.68 -0.92
CA THR A 35 -1.04 -5.89 -1.87
C THR A 35 -1.27 -5.10 -3.14
N ALA A 36 -0.25 -4.36 -3.56
CA ALA A 36 -0.25 -3.55 -4.75
C ALA A 36 -0.34 -4.40 -6.05
N PRO A 37 -1.01 -3.89 -7.11
CA PRO A 37 -1.06 -4.55 -8.42
C PRO A 37 0.17 -4.32 -9.30
N TYR A 38 1.17 -3.57 -8.81
CA TYR A 38 2.39 -3.22 -9.53
C TYR A 38 3.61 -3.89 -8.91
N ASP A 39 4.65 -4.02 -9.72
CA ASP A 39 5.95 -4.50 -9.30
C ASP A 39 6.75 -3.34 -8.69
N VAL A 40 7.01 -3.40 -7.39
CA VAL A 40 7.71 -2.34 -6.64
C VAL A 40 9.16 -2.20 -7.09
N GLU A 41 9.84 -3.31 -7.41
CA GLU A 41 11.23 -3.29 -7.85
C GLU A 41 11.34 -2.63 -9.23
N ALA A 42 10.41 -2.96 -10.14
CA ALA A 42 10.34 -2.30 -11.43
C ALA A 42 10.11 -0.79 -11.30
N VAL A 43 9.22 -0.36 -10.38
CA VAL A 43 8.96 1.08 -10.14
C VAL A 43 10.16 1.77 -9.52
N ARG A 44 10.82 1.15 -8.54
CA ARG A 44 12.06 1.65 -7.94
C ARG A 44 13.12 1.88 -9.01
N LYS A 45 13.36 0.87 -9.85
CA LYS A 45 14.31 0.96 -10.97
C LYS A 45 13.96 2.08 -11.95
N LEU A 46 12.68 2.20 -12.35
CA LEU A 46 12.22 3.27 -13.25
C LEU A 46 12.38 4.67 -12.63
N SER A 47 12.31 4.78 -11.32
CA SER A 47 12.50 6.05 -10.61
C SER A 47 13.97 6.42 -10.38
N GLY A 48 14.93 5.57 -10.79
CA GLY A 48 16.36 5.79 -10.56
C GLY A 48 16.84 5.38 -9.17
N PHE A 49 16.04 4.62 -8.41
CA PHE A 49 16.48 4.05 -7.14
C PHE A 49 17.66 3.10 -7.36
N ASN A 50 18.71 3.26 -6.56
CA ASN A 50 19.92 2.44 -6.62
C ASN A 50 20.10 1.69 -5.30
N ASP A 51 19.83 0.38 -5.32
CA ASP A 51 20.00 -0.51 -4.16
C ASP A 51 21.48 -0.63 -3.70
N ASP A 52 22.45 -0.25 -4.54
CA ASP A 52 23.88 -0.24 -4.20
C ASP A 52 24.37 1.10 -3.62
N ALA A 53 23.52 2.13 -3.56
CA ALA A 53 23.90 3.42 -2.97
C ALA A 53 24.05 3.31 -1.45
N PRO A 54 24.80 4.22 -0.79
CA PRO A 54 24.82 4.28 0.67
C PRO A 54 23.42 4.38 1.27
N MET A 55 23.18 3.72 2.41
CA MET A 55 21.88 3.66 3.08
C MET A 55 21.25 5.06 3.29
N SER A 56 22.06 6.08 3.59
CA SER A 56 21.61 7.47 3.73
C SER A 56 21.01 8.05 2.45
N GLU A 57 21.53 7.66 1.29
CA GLU A 57 21.02 8.06 -0.01
C GLU A 57 19.76 7.27 -0.36
N GLN A 58 19.72 5.97 -0.04
CA GLN A 58 18.55 5.13 -0.24
C GLN A 58 17.34 5.63 0.55
N ILE A 59 17.49 5.91 1.85
CA ILE A 59 16.41 6.40 2.71
C ILE A 59 15.89 7.78 2.24
N SER A 60 16.77 8.58 1.65
CA SER A 60 16.42 9.91 1.12
C SER A 60 15.65 9.84 -0.20
N HIS A 61 15.69 8.69 -0.89
CA HIS A 61 14.99 8.50 -2.14
C HIS A 61 13.48 8.22 -1.91
N PRO A 62 12.57 8.89 -2.62
CA PRO A 62 11.13 8.72 -2.41
C PRO A 62 10.65 7.27 -2.59
N ALA A 63 11.31 6.49 -3.45
CA ALA A 63 10.97 5.09 -3.69
C ALA A 63 11.28 4.13 -2.53
N TRP A 64 12.03 4.60 -1.51
CA TRP A 64 12.30 3.84 -0.28
C TRP A 64 11.02 3.40 0.43
N ASN A 65 10.04 4.31 0.52
CA ASN A 65 8.77 4.09 1.21
C ASN A 65 7.70 3.43 0.30
N LEU A 66 8.07 2.97 -0.89
CA LEU A 66 7.17 2.23 -1.76
C LEU A 66 7.15 0.78 -1.33
N ASP A 67 6.01 0.32 -0.84
CA ASP A 67 5.80 -1.02 -0.29
C ASP A 67 4.84 -1.82 -1.16
N ARG A 68 5.18 -3.11 -1.34
CA ARG A 68 4.34 -4.04 -2.09
C ARG A 68 3.11 -4.45 -1.29
N THR A 69 3.29 -4.58 0.02
CA THR A 69 2.25 -4.97 0.95
C THR A 69 2.23 -3.97 2.09
N VAL A 70 1.10 -3.29 2.28
CA VAL A 70 0.86 -2.44 3.45
C VAL A 70 -0.03 -3.16 4.44
N SER A 71 0.16 -2.86 5.72
CA SER A 71 -0.62 -3.45 6.81
C SER A 71 -1.13 -2.39 7.77
N ALA A 72 -2.32 -2.58 8.32
CA ALA A 72 -2.89 -1.68 9.33
C ALA A 72 -3.85 -2.41 10.27
N GLN A 73 -4.00 -1.91 11.49
CA GLN A 73 -4.92 -2.48 12.49
C GLN A 73 -6.41 -2.30 12.14
N SER A 74 -6.74 -1.30 11.30
CA SER A 74 -8.12 -1.04 10.89
C SER A 74 -8.24 -0.88 9.38
N TRP A 75 -9.42 -1.18 8.85
CA TRP A 75 -9.72 -1.00 7.43
C TRP A 75 -9.55 0.45 6.97
N ASN A 76 -9.90 1.44 7.80
CA ASN A 76 -9.75 2.83 7.43
C ASN A 76 -8.26 3.23 7.34
N ALA A 77 -7.44 2.79 8.29
CA ALA A 77 -6.00 2.99 8.23
C ALA A 77 -5.40 2.31 6.99
N LEU A 78 -5.81 1.08 6.67
CA LEU A 78 -5.36 0.38 5.45
C LEU A 78 -5.68 1.18 4.18
N ARG A 79 -6.89 1.74 4.09
CA ARG A 79 -7.29 2.56 2.93
C ARG A 79 -6.44 3.82 2.79
N LEU A 80 -6.04 4.43 3.90
CA LEU A 80 -5.14 5.59 3.90
C LEU A 80 -3.75 5.18 3.42
N GLU A 81 -3.18 4.09 3.96
CA GLU A 81 -1.90 3.55 3.52
C GLU A 81 -1.88 3.23 2.03
N VAL A 82 -2.92 2.55 1.53
CA VAL A 82 -3.09 2.27 0.09
C VAL A 82 -3.16 3.57 -0.72
N GLY A 83 -3.84 4.59 -0.22
CA GLY A 83 -3.91 5.90 -0.85
C GLY A 83 -2.54 6.58 -0.96
N GLU A 84 -1.74 6.54 0.10
CA GLU A 84 -0.38 7.09 0.11
C GLU A 84 0.55 6.32 -0.85
N GLN A 85 0.48 4.99 -0.86
CA GLN A 85 1.23 4.16 -1.81
C GLN A 85 0.88 4.47 -3.27
N ILE A 86 -0.40 4.72 -3.58
CA ILE A 86 -0.82 5.13 -4.91
C ILE A 86 -0.26 6.51 -5.28
N LYS A 87 -0.32 7.49 -4.38
CA LYS A 87 0.25 8.82 -4.61
C LYS A 87 1.75 8.73 -4.86
N LEU A 88 2.46 7.93 -4.06
CA LEU A 88 3.90 7.73 -4.21
C LEU A 88 4.22 7.07 -5.56
N TYR A 89 3.54 5.99 -5.90
CA TYR A 89 3.64 5.33 -7.20
C TYR A 89 3.45 6.32 -8.35
N GLN A 90 2.36 7.11 -8.32
CA GLN A 90 2.06 8.11 -9.35
C GLN A 90 3.16 9.17 -9.48
N LYS A 91 3.71 9.64 -8.35
CA LYS A 91 4.81 10.60 -8.34
C LYS A 91 6.07 10.03 -8.98
N LEU A 92 6.42 8.77 -8.65
CA LEU A 92 7.62 8.10 -9.16
C LEU A 92 7.54 7.85 -10.66
N ILE A 93 6.40 7.37 -11.17
CA ILE A 93 6.24 7.09 -12.61
C ILE A 93 6.04 8.36 -13.46
N SER A 94 5.47 9.43 -12.87
CA SER A 94 5.28 10.71 -13.58
C SER A 94 6.55 11.56 -13.58
N GLY A 95 7.36 11.45 -12.52
CA GLY A 95 8.65 12.14 -12.39
C GLY A 95 9.81 11.48 -13.17
N GLY A 96 9.65 10.22 -13.63
CA GLY A 96 10.62 9.51 -14.46
C GLY A 96 10.67 9.96 -15.94
N LYS A 97 10.06 11.09 -16.28
CA LYS A 97 10.20 11.74 -17.60
C LYS A 97 10.87 13.11 -17.42
N ALA A 98 12.19 13.15 -17.55
CA ALA A 98 12.95 14.31 -17.99
C ALA A 98 14.18 13.80 -18.74
#